data_AF-A0A5E7IU35-F1
#
_entry.id   AF-A0A5E7IU35-F1
#
_cell.length_a   1.000
_cell.length_b   1.000
_cell.length_c   1.000
_cell.angle_alpha   90.00
_cell.angle_beta   90.00
_cell.angle_gamma   90.00
#
_symmetry.space_group_name_H-M   'P 1'
#
loop_
_entity.id
_entity.type
_entity.pdbx_description
1 polymer ?
#
loop_
_entity_poly.entity_id
_entity_poly.type
_entity_poly.pdbx_seq_one_letter_code
_entity_poly.pdbx_strand_id
1 'polypeptide(L)'
;MRQTTEAFRSRYRAAIHPLYNPWLHGAFVLLFGVLAIGAFWSRVQQVSGLEWLTVPLTLLFFNFGVYTVHRHLGHHKKAFAKLFYARHAGDHHSFFTPGHMTYDSARDWRVILFPAWLIVVHTLLITLPLWWLFAQFNANVAGLFGGCMVLGYLTYEVFHACEHLPPDNPVTRLPWIRQMRRLHELHHRRERMQERNFNIVLPLMDYLFGTLYWEPEPAPLSYSRMPMTRMQHQIDITGEPIAVLAYAASVGRWPEWHPSSLKIDGPHGPLHAGARFEEDIHAGGREGHLSWEVTEYLPGRRWCARAQGDHGLSLLLTYECGAEGNGTRFVRTLDYRFDGLGMRIANHLLLKRRIERESAASMLALRDMAAQYLSSARASA
;
A
#
# COMPACT_ATOMS: atom_id res chain seq x y z
N MET A 1 5.89 -2.88 -24.42
CA MET A 1 5.48 -1.90 -23.39
C MET A 1 4.93 -2.66 -22.18
N ARG A 2 5.47 -2.47 -20.97
CA ARG A 2 4.79 -2.93 -19.76
C ARG A 2 3.50 -2.11 -19.64
N GLN A 3 2.35 -2.79 -19.61
CA GLN A 3 1.06 -2.14 -19.42
C GLN A 3 1.02 -1.56 -17.99
N THR A 4 0.58 -0.30 -17.85
CA THR A 4 0.38 0.33 -16.54
C THR A 4 -0.77 -0.34 -15.80
N THR A 5 -0.76 -0.34 -14.46
CA THR A 5 -1.83 -0.90 -13.61
C THR A 5 -3.20 -0.33 -14.00
N GLU A 6 -3.28 0.98 -14.26
CA GLU A 6 -4.52 1.65 -14.69
C GLU A 6 -5.04 1.14 -16.03
N ALA A 7 -4.14 0.95 -17.01
CA ALA A 7 -4.53 0.40 -18.31
C ALA A 7 -5.04 -1.05 -18.18
N PHE A 8 -4.48 -1.84 -17.24
CA PHE A 8 -5.00 -3.17 -16.95
C PHE A 8 -6.40 -3.10 -16.31
N ARG A 9 -6.56 -2.27 -15.27
CA ARG A 9 -7.84 -2.08 -14.57
C ARG A 9 -8.95 -1.63 -15.50
N SER A 10 -8.68 -0.65 -16.37
CA SER A 10 -9.63 -0.16 -17.38
C SER A 10 -10.10 -1.28 -18.31
N ARG A 11 -9.16 -2.04 -18.89
CA ARG A 11 -9.49 -3.19 -19.75
C ARG A 11 -10.26 -4.27 -19.01
N TYR A 12 -9.85 -4.60 -17.77
CA TYR A 12 -10.54 -5.60 -16.96
C TYR A 12 -12.00 -5.20 -16.71
N ARG A 13 -12.23 -3.95 -16.28
CA ARG A 13 -13.56 -3.39 -16.01
C ARG A 13 -14.45 -3.42 -17.25
N ALA A 14 -13.91 -3.04 -18.41
CA ALA A 14 -14.63 -3.08 -19.69
C ALA A 14 -15.01 -4.52 -20.11
N ALA A 15 -14.21 -5.51 -19.72
CA ALA A 15 -14.48 -6.92 -19.99
C ALA A 15 -15.45 -7.58 -18.99
N ILE A 16 -15.83 -6.90 -17.90
CA ILE A 16 -16.82 -7.43 -16.96
C ILE A 16 -18.18 -7.42 -17.66
N HIS A 17 -18.81 -8.60 -17.76
CA HIS A 17 -20.12 -8.77 -18.36
C HIS A 17 -21.14 -7.73 -17.84
N PRO A 18 -21.97 -7.11 -18.68
CA PRO A 18 -22.91 -6.07 -18.26
C PRO A 18 -23.87 -6.52 -17.14
N LEU A 19 -24.36 -7.77 -17.23
CA LEU A 19 -25.26 -8.36 -16.24
C LEU A 19 -24.58 -8.81 -14.92
N TYR A 20 -23.26 -8.68 -14.80
CA TYR A 20 -22.59 -9.01 -13.55
C TYR A 20 -23.01 -8.04 -12.45
N ASN A 21 -23.57 -8.58 -11.37
CA ASN A 21 -23.92 -7.83 -10.16
C ASN A 21 -23.12 -8.38 -8.96
N PRO A 22 -22.29 -7.57 -8.31
CA PRO A 22 -21.45 -8.01 -7.19
C PRO A 22 -22.26 -8.41 -5.95
N TRP A 23 -23.42 -7.79 -5.72
CA TRP A 23 -24.31 -8.11 -4.60
C TRP A 23 -24.99 -9.45 -4.79
N LEU A 24 -25.48 -9.74 -6.01
CA LEU A 24 -26.06 -11.04 -6.33
C LEU A 24 -25.01 -12.15 -6.21
N HIS A 25 -23.77 -11.88 -6.63
CA HIS A 25 -22.65 -12.80 -6.43
C HIS A 25 -22.45 -13.09 -4.93
N GLY A 26 -22.25 -12.05 -4.12
CA GLY A 26 -22.01 -12.23 -2.68
C GLY A 26 -23.18 -12.93 -1.98
N ALA A 27 -24.42 -12.55 -2.32
CA ALA A 27 -25.62 -13.18 -1.79
C ALA A 27 -25.70 -14.66 -2.16
N PHE A 28 -25.36 -15.04 -3.40
CA PHE A 28 -25.31 -16.43 -3.81
C PHE A 28 -24.28 -17.22 -3.01
N VAL A 29 -23.04 -16.73 -2.90
CA VAL A 29 -21.96 -17.41 -2.16
C VAL A 29 -22.35 -17.60 -0.70
N LEU A 30 -22.87 -16.55 -0.06
CA LEU A 30 -23.34 -16.59 1.32
C LEU A 30 -24.49 -17.58 1.50
N LEU A 31 -25.54 -17.49 0.68
CA LEU A 31 -26.72 -18.35 0.78
C LEU A 31 -26.35 -19.82 0.56
N PHE A 32 -25.59 -20.11 -0.50
CA PHE A 32 -25.12 -21.46 -0.78
C PHE A 32 -24.30 -22.01 0.40
N GLY A 33 -23.36 -21.22 0.91
CA GLY A 33 -22.51 -21.62 2.02
C GLY A 33 -23.29 -21.90 3.31
N VAL A 34 -24.23 -21.02 3.68
CA VAL A 34 -25.09 -21.21 4.86
C VAL A 34 -25.96 -22.46 4.73
N LEU A 35 -26.56 -22.69 3.55
CA LEU A 35 -27.37 -23.88 3.30
C LEU A 35 -26.52 -25.17 3.35
N ALA A 36 -25.32 -25.16 2.77
CA ALA A 36 -24.41 -26.30 2.81
C ALA A 36 -23.94 -26.60 4.24
N ILE A 37 -23.58 -25.58 5.02
CA ILE A 37 -23.22 -25.72 6.44
C ILE A 37 -24.40 -26.32 7.22
N GLY A 38 -25.61 -25.76 7.05
CA GLY A 38 -26.82 -26.27 7.68
C GLY A 38 -27.10 -27.73 7.31
N ALA A 39 -26.89 -28.11 6.05
CA ALA A 39 -27.05 -29.50 5.61
C ALA A 39 -26.04 -30.44 6.28
N PHE A 40 -24.76 -30.08 6.36
CA PHE A 40 -23.74 -30.89 7.04
C PHE A 40 -24.00 -30.99 8.56
N TRP A 41 -24.42 -29.90 9.19
CA TRP A 41 -24.70 -29.86 10.63
C TRP A 41 -26.07 -30.43 11.02
N SER A 42 -26.98 -30.66 10.06
CA SER A 42 -28.31 -31.23 10.34
C SER A 42 -28.29 -32.60 11.01
N ARG A 43 -27.19 -33.35 10.86
CA ARG A 43 -26.99 -34.69 11.42
C ARG A 43 -26.08 -34.72 12.64
N VAL A 44 -25.56 -33.57 13.07
CA VAL A 44 -24.69 -33.47 14.24
C VAL A 44 -25.56 -33.48 15.50
N GLN A 45 -25.35 -34.47 16.37
CA GLN A 45 -26.15 -34.67 17.59
C GLN A 45 -25.28 -35.17 18.74
N GLN A 46 -25.47 -34.62 19.94
CA GLN A 46 -24.78 -35.05 21.17
C GLN A 46 -23.26 -35.19 21.02
N VAL A 47 -22.61 -34.15 20.50
CA VAL A 47 -21.16 -34.15 20.21
C VAL A 47 -20.36 -34.41 21.49
N SER A 48 -19.53 -35.45 21.47
CA SER A 48 -18.63 -35.77 22.58
C SER A 48 -17.47 -34.77 22.67
N GLY A 49 -16.81 -34.68 23.83
CA GLY A 49 -15.66 -33.78 24.01
C GLY A 49 -14.52 -34.01 23.02
N LEU A 50 -14.26 -35.27 22.63
CA LEU A 50 -13.22 -35.60 21.65
C LEU A 50 -13.62 -35.24 20.22
N GLU A 51 -14.89 -35.38 19.86
CA GLU A 51 -15.39 -35.00 18.52
C GLU A 51 -15.26 -33.50 18.26
N TRP A 52 -15.28 -32.66 19.31
CA TRP A 52 -15.02 -31.23 19.15
C TRP A 52 -13.62 -30.91 18.64
N LEU A 53 -12.63 -31.80 18.81
CA LEU A 53 -11.30 -31.64 18.21
C LEU A 53 -11.36 -31.63 16.68
N THR A 54 -12.43 -32.15 16.06
CA THR A 54 -12.65 -32.07 14.62
C THR A 54 -12.65 -30.63 14.13
N VAL A 55 -13.19 -29.68 14.89
CA VAL A 55 -13.25 -28.26 14.47
C VAL A 55 -11.85 -27.67 14.26
N PRO A 56 -10.96 -27.58 15.27
CA PRO A 56 -9.63 -27.03 15.08
C PRO A 56 -8.79 -27.84 14.09
N LEU A 57 -8.89 -29.17 14.08
CA LEU A 57 -8.18 -30.01 13.11
C LEU A 57 -8.61 -29.74 11.66
N THR A 58 -9.92 -29.54 11.43
CA THR A 58 -10.44 -29.18 10.12
C THR A 58 -9.96 -27.80 9.68
N LEU A 59 -9.94 -26.81 10.58
CA LEU A 59 -9.44 -25.47 10.26
C LEU A 59 -7.93 -25.47 9.95
N LEU A 60 -7.15 -26.29 10.66
CA LEU A 60 -5.73 -26.52 10.35
C LEU A 60 -5.56 -27.16 8.97
N PHE A 61 -6.34 -28.21 8.68
CA PHE A 61 -6.35 -28.87 7.37
C PHE A 61 -6.75 -27.89 6.25
N PHE A 62 -7.75 -27.05 6.48
CA PHE A 62 -8.19 -26.03 5.53
C PHE A 62 -7.08 -25.00 5.27
N ASN A 63 -6.42 -24.50 6.31
CA ASN A 63 -5.31 -23.54 6.19
C ASN A 63 -4.12 -24.14 5.39
N PHE A 64 -3.80 -25.42 5.63
CA PHE A 64 -2.87 -26.21 4.82
C PHE A 64 -3.30 -26.37 3.36
N GLY A 65 -4.58 -26.63 3.12
CA GLY A 65 -5.16 -26.70 1.78
C GLY A 65 -5.00 -25.38 1.01
N VAL A 66 -5.37 -24.26 1.64
CA VAL A 66 -5.19 -22.91 1.07
C VAL A 66 -3.73 -22.67 0.71
N TYR A 67 -2.81 -22.96 1.62
CA TYR A 67 -1.36 -22.78 1.41
C TYR A 67 -0.89 -23.53 0.17
N THR A 68 -1.24 -24.82 0.08
CA THR A 68 -0.84 -25.71 -1.00
C THR A 68 -1.42 -25.27 -2.34
N VAL A 69 -2.72 -24.96 -2.37
CA VAL A 69 -3.41 -24.51 -3.59
C VAL A 69 -2.86 -23.17 -4.06
N HIS A 70 -2.66 -22.22 -3.15
CA HIS A 70 -2.15 -20.91 -3.49
C HIS A 70 -0.72 -20.99 -4.04
N ARG A 71 0.19 -21.68 -3.33
CA ARG A 71 1.59 -21.88 -3.75
C ARG A 71 1.71 -22.59 -5.08
N HIS A 72 1.03 -23.72 -5.25
CA HIS A 72 1.28 -24.63 -6.37
C HIS A 72 0.31 -24.49 -7.55
N LEU A 73 -0.88 -23.92 -7.35
CA LEU A 73 -1.88 -23.75 -8.41
C LEU A 73 -2.14 -22.28 -8.73
N GLY A 74 -2.00 -21.38 -7.74
CA GLY A 74 -2.23 -19.95 -7.92
C GLY A 74 -1.11 -19.26 -8.70
N HIS A 75 0.13 -19.66 -8.45
CA HIS A 75 1.34 -19.03 -9.02
C HIS A 75 2.06 -19.85 -10.08
N HIS A 76 1.66 -21.11 -10.27
CA HIS A 76 2.25 -21.99 -11.28
C HIS A 76 1.20 -22.41 -12.30
N LYS A 77 1.46 -22.14 -13.59
CA LYS A 77 0.55 -22.51 -14.67
C LYS A 77 0.50 -24.04 -14.81
N LYS A 78 -0.64 -24.64 -14.50
CA LYS A 78 -0.95 -26.05 -14.76
C LYS A 78 -2.20 -26.16 -15.63
N ALA A 79 -2.23 -27.13 -16.54
CA ALA A 79 -3.35 -27.29 -17.48
C ALA A 79 -4.71 -27.43 -16.76
N PHE A 80 -4.78 -28.27 -15.73
CA PHE A 80 -6.00 -28.52 -14.95
C PHE A 80 -6.39 -27.36 -14.01
N ALA A 81 -5.46 -26.44 -13.70
CA ALA A 81 -5.70 -25.30 -12.80
C ALA A 81 -5.67 -23.95 -13.52
N LYS A 82 -5.74 -23.95 -14.86
CA LYS A 82 -5.56 -22.76 -15.70
C LYS A 82 -6.53 -21.63 -15.33
N LEU A 83 -7.79 -21.96 -15.02
CA LEU A 83 -8.80 -20.97 -14.65
C LEU A 83 -8.50 -20.33 -13.29
N PHE A 84 -8.07 -21.13 -12.31
CA PHE A 84 -7.66 -20.62 -11.00
C PHE A 84 -6.43 -19.71 -11.14
N TYR A 85 -5.39 -20.15 -11.86
CA TYR A 85 -4.22 -19.32 -12.15
C TYR A 85 -4.60 -18.01 -12.85
N ALA A 86 -5.46 -18.07 -13.87
CA ALA A 86 -5.89 -16.89 -14.61
C ALA A 86 -6.64 -15.90 -13.73
N ARG A 87 -7.51 -16.38 -12.84
CA ARG A 87 -8.24 -15.54 -11.89
C ARG A 87 -7.35 -14.98 -10.77
N HIS A 88 -6.37 -15.76 -10.33
CA HIS A 88 -5.48 -15.41 -9.22
C HIS A 88 -4.28 -14.56 -9.67
N ALA A 89 -3.27 -15.17 -10.29
CA ALA A 89 -2.09 -14.45 -10.75
C ALA A 89 -2.37 -13.59 -11.99
N GLY A 90 -3.28 -14.03 -12.87
CA GLY A 90 -3.62 -13.31 -14.09
C GLY A 90 -4.43 -12.02 -13.83
N ASP A 91 -5.56 -12.14 -13.15
CA ASP A 91 -6.45 -11.01 -12.89
C ASP A 91 -6.11 -10.30 -11.59
N HIS A 92 -6.13 -10.99 -10.46
CA HIS A 92 -6.06 -10.38 -9.13
C HIS A 92 -4.73 -9.70 -8.85
N HIS A 93 -3.60 -10.39 -9.05
CA HIS A 93 -2.24 -9.81 -8.93
C HIS A 93 -1.89 -8.77 -10.01
N SER A 94 -2.63 -8.73 -11.10
CA SER A 94 -2.46 -7.68 -12.13
C SER A 94 -3.33 -6.46 -11.85
N PHE A 95 -4.48 -6.66 -11.20
CA PHE A 95 -5.41 -5.60 -10.85
C PHE A 95 -4.97 -4.85 -9.59
N PHE A 96 -4.46 -5.57 -8.60
CA PHE A 96 -3.87 -5.03 -7.39
C PHE A 96 -2.35 -5.14 -7.48
N THR A 97 -1.66 -4.01 -7.33
CA THR A 97 -0.20 -3.96 -7.33
C THR A 97 0.26 -3.32 -6.02
N PRO A 98 1.53 -3.47 -5.61
CA PRO A 98 2.04 -2.79 -4.43
C PRO A 98 1.68 -1.29 -4.45
N GLY A 99 1.17 -0.76 -3.34
CA GLY A 99 0.63 0.62 -3.25
C GLY A 99 -0.78 0.84 -3.81
N HIS A 100 -1.35 -0.11 -4.55
CA HIS A 100 -2.69 -0.04 -5.16
C HIS A 100 -3.53 -1.29 -4.84
N MET A 101 -3.72 -1.55 -3.55
CA MET A 101 -4.45 -2.73 -3.05
C MET A 101 -5.97 -2.52 -2.90
N THR A 102 -6.48 -1.31 -3.08
CA THR A 102 -7.91 -1.01 -2.85
C THR A 102 -8.73 -1.08 -4.12
N TYR A 103 -10.03 -1.38 -3.98
CA TYR A 103 -11.01 -1.19 -5.05
C TYR A 103 -11.47 0.26 -5.16
N ASP A 104 -11.93 0.65 -6.35
CA ASP A 104 -12.50 1.99 -6.60
C ASP A 104 -14.03 1.95 -6.74
N SER A 105 -14.60 0.81 -7.15
CA SER A 105 -16.04 0.65 -7.34
C SER A 105 -16.56 -0.73 -6.92
N ALA A 106 -17.87 -0.85 -6.70
CA ALA A 106 -18.50 -2.14 -6.38
C ALA A 106 -18.25 -3.23 -7.44
N ARG A 107 -18.05 -2.86 -8.72
CA ARG A 107 -17.77 -3.85 -9.78
C ARG A 107 -16.41 -4.53 -9.62
N ASP A 108 -15.46 -3.88 -8.96
CA ASP A 108 -14.13 -4.43 -8.69
C ASP A 108 -14.18 -5.58 -7.68
N TRP A 109 -15.28 -5.75 -6.95
CA TRP A 109 -15.48 -6.94 -6.09
C TRP A 109 -15.41 -8.23 -6.89
N ARG A 110 -15.65 -8.20 -8.20
CA ARG A 110 -15.43 -9.36 -9.07
C ARG A 110 -14.00 -9.90 -9.01
N VAL A 111 -13.00 -9.04 -8.89
CA VAL A 111 -11.59 -9.48 -8.85
C VAL A 111 -11.14 -9.86 -7.44
N ILE A 112 -11.87 -9.41 -6.42
CA ILE A 112 -11.62 -9.72 -5.00
C ILE A 112 -12.27 -11.05 -4.62
N LEU A 113 -13.57 -11.20 -4.91
CA LEU A 113 -14.33 -12.41 -4.59
C LEU A 113 -13.85 -13.56 -5.46
N PHE A 114 -13.82 -14.75 -4.87
CA PHE A 114 -13.60 -15.94 -5.65
C PHE A 114 -14.72 -16.12 -6.67
N PRO A 115 -14.49 -16.80 -7.80
CA PRO A 115 -15.58 -17.09 -8.72
C PRO A 115 -16.71 -17.83 -7.99
N ALA A 116 -17.96 -17.39 -8.15
CA ALA A 116 -19.10 -17.97 -7.43
C ALA A 116 -19.26 -19.49 -7.63
N TRP A 117 -18.81 -20.06 -8.75
CA TRP A 117 -18.83 -21.51 -8.97
C TRP A 117 -17.80 -22.27 -8.11
N LEU A 118 -16.76 -21.58 -7.59
CA LEU A 118 -15.66 -22.21 -6.87
C LEU A 118 -16.10 -22.75 -5.51
N ILE A 119 -17.03 -22.09 -4.79
CA ILE A 119 -17.60 -22.63 -3.56
C ILE A 119 -18.38 -23.93 -3.83
N VAL A 120 -19.06 -24.03 -4.98
CA VAL A 120 -19.78 -25.23 -5.40
C VAL A 120 -18.79 -26.37 -5.70
N VAL A 121 -17.73 -26.09 -6.45
CA VAL A 121 -16.66 -27.07 -6.74
C VAL A 121 -15.96 -27.53 -5.47
N HIS A 122 -15.58 -26.60 -4.59
CA HIS A 122 -14.99 -26.91 -3.29
C HIS A 122 -15.93 -27.82 -2.48
N THR A 123 -17.21 -27.47 -2.39
CA THR A 123 -18.18 -28.23 -1.60
C THR A 123 -18.43 -29.62 -2.18
N LEU A 124 -18.66 -29.73 -3.49
CA LEU A 124 -19.06 -31.00 -4.11
C LEU A 124 -17.87 -31.92 -4.42
N LEU A 125 -16.71 -31.38 -4.79
CA LEU A 125 -15.57 -32.20 -5.24
C LEU A 125 -14.50 -32.40 -4.15
N ILE A 126 -14.52 -31.61 -3.08
CA ILE A 126 -13.55 -31.72 -1.98
C ILE A 126 -14.27 -32.04 -0.67
N THR A 127 -15.19 -31.18 -0.24
CA THR A 127 -15.83 -31.34 1.07
C THR A 127 -16.74 -32.55 1.14
N LEU A 128 -17.62 -32.76 0.15
CA LEU A 128 -18.62 -33.83 0.16
C LEU A 128 -17.99 -35.24 0.13
N PRO A 129 -16.96 -35.54 -0.70
CA PRO A 129 -16.31 -36.86 -0.66
C PRO A 129 -15.60 -37.14 0.67
N LEU A 130 -14.93 -36.12 1.24
CA LEU A 130 -14.26 -36.26 2.55
C LEU A 130 -15.27 -36.40 3.70
N TRP A 131 -16.35 -35.62 3.66
CA TRP A 131 -17.48 -35.79 4.57
C TRP A 131 -18.03 -37.21 4.51
N TRP A 132 -18.27 -37.74 3.30
CA TRP A 132 -18.79 -39.09 3.10
C TRP A 132 -17.85 -40.15 3.66
N LEU A 133 -16.53 -39.97 3.48
CA LEU A 133 -15.51 -40.84 4.07
C LEU A 133 -15.56 -40.83 5.59
N PHE A 134 -15.61 -39.66 6.23
CA PHE A 134 -15.75 -39.57 7.69
C PHE A 134 -17.08 -40.12 8.19
N ALA A 135 -18.16 -39.98 7.41
CA ALA A 135 -19.48 -40.48 7.77
C ALA A 135 -19.53 -42.00 7.86
N GLN A 136 -18.58 -42.73 7.24
CA GLN A 136 -18.45 -44.17 7.40
C GLN A 136 -18.03 -44.57 8.82
N PHE A 137 -17.44 -43.65 9.58
CA PHE A 137 -16.90 -43.92 10.91
C PHE A 137 -17.68 -43.18 12.00
N ASN A 138 -18.02 -41.91 11.77
CA ASN A 138 -18.68 -41.07 12.76
C ASN A 138 -19.44 -39.90 12.10
N ALA A 139 -20.75 -39.84 12.32
CA ALA A 139 -21.62 -38.82 11.73
C ALA A 139 -21.36 -37.41 12.28
N ASN A 140 -21.02 -37.27 13.57
CA ASN A 140 -20.70 -35.98 14.19
C ASN A 140 -19.40 -35.42 13.62
N VAL A 141 -18.34 -36.23 13.57
CA VAL A 141 -17.05 -35.86 12.97
C VAL A 141 -17.25 -35.46 11.52
N ALA A 142 -18.01 -36.25 10.75
CA ALA A 142 -18.33 -35.92 9.37
C ALA A 142 -19.00 -34.56 9.26
N GLY A 143 -20.13 -34.35 9.97
CA GLY A 143 -20.88 -33.11 9.94
C GLY A 143 -20.06 -31.89 10.36
N LEU A 144 -19.29 -31.99 11.46
CA LEU A 144 -18.37 -30.95 11.92
C LEU A 144 -17.32 -30.63 10.86
N PHE A 145 -16.65 -31.65 10.32
CA PHE A 145 -15.66 -31.48 9.25
C PHE A 145 -16.27 -30.79 8.02
N GLY A 146 -17.39 -31.30 7.52
CA GLY A 146 -18.06 -30.78 6.33
C GLY A 146 -18.48 -29.31 6.49
N GLY A 147 -19.14 -28.99 7.59
CA GLY A 147 -19.54 -27.61 7.86
C GLY A 147 -18.35 -26.68 8.10
N CYS A 148 -17.31 -27.13 8.82
CA CYS A 148 -16.10 -26.33 9.06
C CYS A 148 -15.29 -26.07 7.78
N MET A 149 -15.26 -26.99 6.82
CA MET A 149 -14.62 -26.76 5.52
C MET A 149 -15.31 -25.62 4.75
N VAL A 150 -16.65 -25.63 4.69
CA VAL A 150 -17.42 -24.55 4.01
C VAL A 150 -17.36 -23.25 4.79
N LEU A 151 -17.42 -23.30 6.12
CA LEU A 151 -17.24 -22.13 6.98
C LEU A 151 -15.86 -21.51 6.81
N GLY A 152 -14.81 -22.33 6.72
CA GLY A 152 -13.44 -21.88 6.43
C GLY A 152 -13.36 -21.12 5.11
N TYR A 153 -14.02 -21.63 4.06
CA TYR A 153 -14.12 -20.96 2.76
C TYR A 153 -14.77 -19.57 2.87
N LEU A 154 -15.96 -19.49 3.48
CA LEU A 154 -16.68 -18.22 3.64
C LEU A 154 -15.86 -17.22 4.47
N THR A 155 -15.28 -17.69 5.56
CA THR A 155 -14.46 -16.89 6.46
C THR A 155 -13.23 -16.33 5.74
N TYR A 156 -12.56 -17.16 4.95
CA TYR A 156 -11.43 -16.75 4.12
C TYR A 156 -11.84 -15.64 3.15
N GLU A 157 -12.95 -15.83 2.43
CA GLU A 157 -13.41 -14.85 1.44
C GLU A 157 -13.79 -13.51 2.09
N VAL A 158 -14.42 -13.53 3.26
CA VAL A 158 -14.74 -12.32 4.04
C VAL A 158 -13.47 -11.60 4.48
N PHE A 159 -12.49 -12.30 5.07
CA PHE A 159 -11.24 -11.66 5.49
C PHE A 159 -10.44 -11.13 4.31
N HIS A 160 -10.35 -11.90 3.22
CA HIS A 160 -9.75 -11.47 1.98
C HIS A 160 -10.41 -10.19 1.43
N ALA A 161 -11.75 -10.10 1.45
CA ALA A 161 -12.44 -8.89 1.05
C ALA A 161 -12.11 -7.69 1.98
N CYS A 162 -12.03 -7.92 3.29
CA CYS A 162 -11.59 -6.91 4.26
C CYS A 162 -10.17 -6.40 3.97
N GLU A 163 -9.30 -7.25 3.43
CA GLU A 163 -7.94 -6.87 3.07
C GLU A 163 -7.86 -5.87 1.90
N HIS A 164 -8.90 -5.78 1.07
CA HIS A 164 -9.01 -4.83 -0.04
C HIS A 164 -9.84 -3.57 0.26
N LEU A 165 -10.37 -3.44 1.48
CA LEU A 165 -11.13 -2.24 1.88
C LEU A 165 -10.26 -0.96 1.84
N PRO A 166 -10.86 0.22 1.64
CA PRO A 166 -10.17 1.50 1.79
C PRO A 166 -9.56 1.70 3.19
N PRO A 167 -8.40 2.39 3.34
CA PRO A 167 -7.68 2.53 4.62
C PRO A 167 -8.45 3.32 5.69
N ASP A 168 -9.41 4.15 5.27
CA ASP A 168 -10.27 4.93 6.15
C ASP A 168 -11.36 4.07 6.82
N ASN A 169 -11.66 2.88 6.25
CA ASN A 169 -12.67 1.97 6.77
C ASN A 169 -12.30 1.45 8.18
N PRO A 170 -13.20 1.51 9.17
CA PRO A 170 -12.92 1.09 10.55
C PRO A 170 -12.39 -0.34 10.71
N VAL A 171 -12.87 -1.28 9.88
CA VAL A 171 -12.47 -2.70 9.93
C VAL A 171 -10.97 -2.87 9.67
N THR A 172 -10.40 -2.02 8.81
CA THR A 172 -8.97 -2.07 8.45
C THR A 172 -8.04 -1.66 9.59
N ARG A 173 -8.58 -1.02 10.63
CA ARG A 173 -7.83 -0.58 11.82
C ARG A 173 -7.68 -1.68 12.87
N LEU A 174 -8.44 -2.76 12.75
CA LEU A 174 -8.31 -3.91 13.65
C LEU A 174 -6.92 -4.54 13.46
N PRO A 175 -6.19 -4.87 14.54
CA PRO A 175 -4.77 -5.23 14.47
C PRO A 175 -4.51 -6.43 13.56
N TRP A 176 -5.36 -7.45 13.60
CA TRP A 176 -5.23 -8.65 12.79
C TRP A 176 -5.56 -8.40 11.31
N ILE A 177 -6.55 -7.55 11.02
CA ILE A 177 -6.88 -7.15 9.64
C ILE A 177 -5.74 -6.33 9.06
N ARG A 178 -5.19 -5.37 9.81
CA ARG A 178 -4.03 -4.59 9.39
C ARG A 178 -2.83 -5.50 9.09
N GLN A 179 -2.60 -6.51 9.93
CA GLN A 179 -1.54 -7.48 9.70
C GLN A 179 -1.78 -8.29 8.41
N MET A 180 -2.98 -8.85 8.22
CA MET A 180 -3.35 -9.62 7.02
C MET A 180 -3.24 -8.77 5.76
N ARG A 181 -3.71 -7.52 5.79
CA ARG A 181 -3.55 -6.53 4.70
C ARG A 181 -2.10 -6.36 4.30
N ARG A 182 -1.21 -6.20 5.30
CA ARG A 182 0.21 -6.03 5.04
C ARG A 182 0.83 -7.29 4.46
N LEU A 183 0.52 -8.46 5.01
CA LEU A 183 0.98 -9.74 4.47
C LEU A 183 0.53 -9.94 3.02
N HIS A 184 -0.72 -9.59 2.74
CA HIS A 184 -1.29 -9.68 1.41
C HIS A 184 -0.62 -8.69 0.44
N GLU A 185 -0.41 -7.43 0.83
CA GLU A 185 0.34 -6.48 0.00
C GLU A 185 1.76 -6.97 -0.31
N LEU A 186 2.47 -7.52 0.69
CA LEU A 186 3.80 -8.11 0.49
C LEU A 186 3.76 -9.32 -0.44
N HIS A 187 2.69 -10.11 -0.39
CA HIS A 187 2.47 -11.21 -1.30
C HIS A 187 2.25 -10.73 -2.75
N HIS A 188 1.66 -9.56 -2.99
CA HIS A 188 1.48 -8.99 -4.35
C HIS A 188 2.76 -8.44 -4.98
N ARG A 189 3.88 -8.41 -4.25
CA ARG A 189 5.17 -8.02 -4.81
C ARG A 189 5.69 -9.09 -5.76
N ARG A 190 5.91 -8.72 -7.03
CA ARG A 190 6.23 -9.67 -8.11
C ARG A 190 7.49 -10.48 -7.85
N GLU A 191 8.46 -9.89 -7.16
CA GLU A 191 9.72 -10.52 -6.78
C GLU A 191 9.58 -11.53 -5.63
N ARG A 192 8.43 -11.59 -4.94
CA ARG A 192 8.19 -12.49 -3.79
C ARG A 192 6.95 -13.37 -3.92
N MET A 193 6.00 -13.02 -4.78
CA MET A 193 4.67 -13.65 -4.84
C MET A 193 4.69 -15.18 -5.06
N GLN A 194 5.75 -15.71 -5.69
CA GLN A 194 5.90 -17.15 -5.94
C GLN A 194 6.60 -17.92 -4.82
N GLU A 195 7.11 -17.23 -3.80
CA GLU A 195 7.97 -17.81 -2.76
C GLU A 195 7.48 -17.57 -1.34
N ARG A 196 6.70 -16.51 -1.10
CA ARG A 196 6.35 -16.04 0.24
C ARG A 196 4.85 -15.72 0.41
N ASN A 197 4.38 -15.84 1.66
CA ASN A 197 3.06 -15.38 2.12
C ASN A 197 1.86 -15.99 1.36
N PHE A 198 1.74 -17.31 1.31
CA PHE A 198 0.63 -17.99 0.62
C PHE A 198 -0.65 -18.12 1.47
N ASN A 199 -0.58 -18.02 2.79
CA ASN A 199 -1.72 -17.88 3.69
C ASN A 199 -1.89 -16.41 4.09
N ILE A 200 -2.47 -15.61 3.21
CA ILE A 200 -2.76 -14.21 3.48
C ILE A 200 -3.78 -14.03 4.62
N VAL A 201 -4.74 -14.96 4.75
CA VAL A 201 -5.63 -15.09 5.90
C VAL A 201 -5.07 -16.17 6.83
N LEU A 202 -4.60 -15.76 8.02
CA LEU A 202 -3.97 -16.62 9.04
C LEU A 202 -2.71 -17.34 8.52
N PRO A 203 -1.51 -16.73 8.66
CA PRO A 203 -0.27 -17.19 8.02
C PRO A 203 0.40 -18.39 8.71
N LEU A 204 -0.39 -19.35 9.21
CA LEU A 204 0.12 -20.44 10.03
C LEU A 204 1.03 -21.37 9.23
N MET A 205 0.65 -21.79 8.02
CA MET A 205 1.52 -22.68 7.23
C MET A 205 2.72 -21.93 6.67
N ASP A 206 2.59 -20.63 6.39
CA ASP A 206 3.75 -19.82 6.04
C ASP A 206 4.78 -19.77 7.18
N TYR A 207 4.32 -19.66 8.41
CA TYR A 207 5.18 -19.74 9.59
C TYR A 207 5.82 -21.12 9.71
N LEU A 208 5.01 -22.20 9.66
CA LEU A 208 5.49 -23.57 9.83
C LEU A 208 6.46 -24.03 8.72
N PHE A 209 6.26 -23.58 7.48
CA PHE A 209 7.11 -23.93 6.33
C PHE A 209 8.19 -22.89 6.01
N GLY A 210 8.35 -21.84 6.84
CA GLY A 210 9.39 -20.82 6.66
C GLY A 210 9.20 -19.93 5.43
N THR A 211 7.98 -19.84 4.88
CA THR A 211 7.62 -18.96 3.75
C THR A 211 6.97 -17.65 4.21
N LEU A 212 6.80 -17.45 5.52
CA LEU A 212 6.35 -16.18 6.09
C LEU A 212 7.42 -15.11 5.90
N TYR A 213 7.01 -14.00 5.32
CA TYR A 213 7.82 -12.82 5.12
C TYR A 213 7.09 -11.59 5.64
N TRP A 214 7.74 -10.86 6.54
CA TRP A 214 7.20 -9.65 7.12
C TRP A 214 8.14 -8.47 6.89
N GLU A 215 7.56 -7.38 6.42
CA GLU A 215 8.15 -6.05 6.48
C GLU A 215 7.13 -5.15 7.18
N PRO A 216 7.57 -4.28 8.12
CA PRO A 216 6.72 -3.24 8.64
C PRO A 216 6.07 -2.47 7.48
N GLU A 217 4.81 -2.07 7.63
CA GLU A 217 4.22 -1.09 6.73
C GLU A 217 5.16 0.13 6.73
N PRO A 218 5.63 0.62 5.56
CA PRO A 218 6.40 1.86 5.53
C PRO A 218 5.51 2.88 6.23
N ALA A 219 6.03 3.51 7.29
CA ALA A 219 5.21 4.42 8.08
C ALA A 219 4.53 5.38 7.10
N PRO A 220 3.18 5.36 6.99
CA PRO A 220 2.52 6.31 6.12
C PRO A 220 3.04 7.68 6.52
N LEU A 221 3.51 8.47 5.55
CA LEU A 221 3.83 9.88 5.76
C LEU A 221 2.64 10.48 6.52
N SER A 222 2.75 10.70 7.83
CA SER A 222 1.59 10.90 8.69
C SER A 222 0.84 12.16 8.25
N TYR A 223 -0.35 11.97 7.68
CA TYR A 223 -1.18 12.99 7.05
C TYR A 223 -2.16 13.68 8.02
N SER A 224 -1.77 13.90 9.28
CA SER A 224 -2.64 14.65 10.20
C SER A 224 -2.39 16.16 10.08
N ARG A 225 -3.28 16.82 9.33
CA ARG A 225 -3.60 18.27 9.28
C ARG A 225 -2.62 19.22 10.01
N MET A 226 -1.56 19.60 9.28
CA MET A 226 -0.79 20.85 9.40
C MET A 226 -0.03 21.14 10.72
N PRO A 227 1.07 21.93 10.64
CA PRO A 227 2.31 21.66 11.35
C PRO A 227 2.40 22.29 12.74
N MET A 228 3.37 21.81 13.54
CA MET A 228 3.77 22.51 14.76
C MET A 228 4.48 23.83 14.43
N THR A 229 5.23 23.89 13.32
CA THR A 229 5.92 25.11 12.89
C THR A 229 5.82 25.26 11.38
N ARG A 230 5.37 26.45 10.96
CA ARG A 230 5.32 26.91 9.58
C ARG A 230 6.31 28.04 9.41
N MET A 231 7.11 27.98 8.34
CA MET A 231 8.05 29.02 7.94
C MET A 231 7.80 29.36 6.48
N GLN A 232 7.57 30.62 6.18
CA GLN A 232 7.33 31.08 4.82
C GLN A 232 8.30 32.20 4.49
N HIS A 233 9.00 32.04 3.37
CA HIS A 233 9.95 33.02 2.87
C HIS A 233 9.63 33.34 1.43
N GLN A 234 9.73 34.61 1.08
CA GLN A 234 9.52 35.11 -0.28
C GLN A 234 10.79 35.79 -0.76
N ILE A 235 11.15 35.55 -2.03
CA ILE A 235 12.23 36.26 -2.69
C ILE A 235 11.95 36.38 -4.19
N ASP A 236 12.40 37.48 -4.79
CA ASP A 236 12.28 37.70 -6.22
C ASP A 236 13.58 37.28 -6.92
N ILE A 237 13.46 36.47 -7.97
CA ILE A 237 14.56 35.85 -8.69
C ILE A 237 14.48 36.24 -10.17
N THR A 238 15.59 36.71 -10.73
CA THR A 238 15.69 37.01 -12.16
C THR A 238 15.63 35.73 -12.98
N GLY A 239 14.63 35.61 -13.87
CA GLY A 239 14.42 34.44 -14.70
C GLY A 239 12.94 34.11 -14.88
N GLU A 240 12.65 33.30 -15.91
CA GLU A 240 11.30 32.80 -16.17
C GLU A 240 10.84 31.82 -15.09
N PRO A 241 9.57 31.88 -14.62
CA PRO A 241 9.07 31.04 -13.54
C PRO A 241 9.31 29.55 -13.75
N ILE A 242 9.17 29.07 -14.99
CA ILE A 242 9.40 27.67 -15.35
C ILE A 242 10.85 27.27 -15.09
N ALA A 243 11.80 28.12 -15.50
CA ALA A 243 13.22 27.83 -15.38
C ALA A 243 13.71 27.96 -13.93
N VAL A 244 13.23 28.96 -13.20
CA VAL A 244 13.50 29.14 -11.76
C VAL A 244 12.98 27.94 -10.96
N LEU A 245 11.72 27.52 -11.22
CA LEU A 245 11.15 26.37 -10.52
C LEU A 245 11.87 25.07 -10.88
N ALA A 246 12.26 24.88 -12.15
CA ALA A 246 13.00 23.69 -12.56
C ALA A 246 14.38 23.60 -11.88
N TYR A 247 15.07 24.73 -11.70
CA TYR A 247 16.32 24.79 -10.94
C TYR A 247 16.09 24.41 -9.47
N ALA A 248 15.10 25.03 -8.81
CA ALA A 248 14.78 24.74 -7.41
C ALA A 248 14.30 23.30 -7.17
N ALA A 249 13.54 22.73 -8.12
CA ALA A 249 13.03 21.35 -8.08
C ALA A 249 14.10 20.30 -8.48
N SER A 250 15.29 20.74 -8.92
CA SER A 250 16.43 19.86 -9.19
C SER A 250 17.17 19.59 -7.90
N VAL A 251 16.67 18.63 -7.13
CA VAL A 251 17.10 18.39 -5.74
C VAL A 251 18.61 18.14 -5.61
N GLY A 252 19.25 17.51 -6.60
CA GLY A 252 20.71 17.32 -6.61
C GLY A 252 21.53 18.62 -6.57
N ARG A 253 20.90 19.78 -6.76
CA ARG A 253 21.52 21.11 -6.65
C ARG A 253 21.29 21.79 -5.30
N TRP A 254 20.48 21.22 -4.40
CA TRP A 254 20.24 21.85 -3.09
C TRP A 254 21.53 22.10 -2.30
N PRO A 255 22.57 21.25 -2.34
CA PRO A 255 23.84 21.58 -1.67
C PRO A 255 24.52 22.86 -2.19
N GLU A 256 24.16 23.36 -3.37
CA GLU A 256 24.70 24.62 -3.93
C GLU A 256 24.16 25.86 -3.18
N TRP A 257 22.96 25.79 -2.60
CA TRP A 257 22.26 26.96 -2.05
C TRP A 257 21.53 26.73 -0.72
N HIS A 258 21.32 25.48 -0.31
CA HIS A 258 20.69 25.11 0.95
C HIS A 258 21.78 24.71 1.96
N PRO A 259 22.16 25.60 2.90
CA PRO A 259 23.32 25.39 3.78
C PRO A 259 23.16 24.20 4.73
N SER A 260 21.92 23.76 4.98
CA SER A 260 21.64 22.57 5.78
C SER A 260 21.59 21.28 4.97
N SER A 261 21.68 21.32 3.63
CA SER A 261 21.65 20.13 2.77
C SER A 261 23.08 19.70 2.46
N LEU A 262 23.50 18.54 2.96
CA LEU A 262 24.88 18.07 2.82
C LEU A 262 25.05 17.19 1.59
N LYS A 263 24.16 16.22 1.42
CA LYS A 263 24.21 15.24 0.34
C LYS A 263 22.81 14.81 -0.03
N ILE A 264 22.58 14.65 -1.33
CA ILE A 264 21.32 14.12 -1.87
C ILE A 264 21.63 12.93 -2.78
N ASP A 265 20.89 11.85 -2.57
CA ASP A 265 20.87 10.67 -3.44
C ASP A 265 19.51 10.58 -4.12
N GLY A 266 19.47 10.83 -5.43
CA GLY A 266 18.23 10.87 -6.17
C GLY A 266 18.40 11.16 -7.66
N PRO A 267 17.30 11.15 -8.43
CA PRO A 267 17.35 11.37 -9.87
C PRO A 267 17.86 12.78 -10.23
N HIS A 268 18.48 12.89 -11.40
CA HIS A 268 18.96 14.17 -11.92
C HIS A 268 17.82 15.01 -12.53
N GLY A 269 17.96 16.34 -12.43
CA GLY A 269 17.02 17.29 -13.00
C GLY A 269 15.77 17.53 -12.12
N PRO A 270 14.79 18.30 -12.63
CA PRO A 270 13.61 18.66 -11.87
C PRO A 270 12.75 17.42 -11.59
N LEU A 271 12.44 17.17 -10.33
CA LEU A 271 11.70 15.98 -9.92
C LEU A 271 10.17 16.16 -10.06
N HIS A 272 9.52 15.15 -10.64
CA HIS A 272 8.07 15.09 -10.84
C HIS A 272 7.35 14.33 -9.72
N ALA A 273 6.02 14.47 -9.63
CA ALA A 273 5.21 13.72 -8.67
C ALA A 273 5.47 12.20 -8.75
N GLY A 274 5.62 11.57 -7.59
CA GLY A 274 6.01 10.17 -7.42
C GLY A 274 7.52 9.91 -7.36
N ALA A 275 8.37 10.89 -7.69
CA ALA A 275 9.81 10.76 -7.53
C ALA A 275 10.19 10.71 -6.04
N ARG A 276 11.22 9.92 -5.72
CA ARG A 276 11.77 9.76 -4.37
C ARG A 276 13.26 10.01 -4.36
N PHE A 277 13.77 10.53 -3.25
CA PHE A 277 15.19 10.81 -3.03
C PHE A 277 15.50 10.82 -1.53
N GLU A 278 16.77 10.63 -1.20
CA GLU A 278 17.28 10.68 0.17
C GLU A 278 18.15 11.93 0.35
N GLU A 279 18.12 12.54 1.53
CA GLU A 279 18.89 13.74 1.87
C GLU A 279 19.53 13.62 3.25
N ASP A 280 20.84 13.83 3.32
CA ASP A 280 21.56 14.06 4.57
C ASP A 280 21.57 15.55 4.89
N ILE A 281 21.09 15.92 6.08
CA ILE A 281 20.98 17.31 6.53
C ILE A 281 21.80 17.59 7.79
N HIS A 282 22.22 18.85 7.92
CA HIS A 282 22.66 19.44 9.20
C HIS A 282 21.86 20.70 9.50
N ALA A 283 20.76 20.56 10.24
CA ALA A 283 19.82 21.65 10.52
C ALA A 283 19.70 21.90 12.03
N GLY A 284 19.68 23.18 12.42
CA GLY A 284 19.55 23.53 13.85
C GLY A 284 20.71 23.04 14.73
N GLY A 285 21.86 22.71 14.14
CA GLY A 285 23.04 22.19 14.84
C GLY A 285 23.03 20.67 15.04
N ARG A 286 22.26 19.93 14.25
CA ARG A 286 22.14 18.47 14.35
C ARG A 286 22.17 17.84 12.96
N GLU A 287 22.84 16.70 12.89
CA GLU A 287 22.75 15.81 11.73
C GLU A 287 21.42 15.04 11.75
N GLY A 288 20.92 14.73 10.56
CA GLY A 288 19.76 13.86 10.37
C GLY A 288 19.64 13.41 8.93
N HIS A 289 18.95 12.31 8.72
CA HIS A 289 18.63 11.79 7.40
C HIS A 289 17.14 12.01 7.09
N LEU A 290 16.83 12.39 5.85
CA LEU A 290 15.47 12.61 5.36
C LEU A 290 15.18 11.76 4.12
N SER A 291 14.08 11.02 4.16
CA SER A 291 13.51 10.32 3.00
C SER A 291 12.37 11.11 2.41
N TRP A 292 12.50 11.49 1.14
CA TRP A 292 11.58 12.40 0.46
C TRP A 292 10.72 11.70 -0.61
N GLU A 293 9.49 12.20 -0.79
CA GLU A 293 8.63 11.90 -1.93
C GLU A 293 8.04 13.21 -2.50
N VAL A 294 8.20 13.39 -3.81
CA VAL A 294 7.60 14.51 -4.55
C VAL A 294 6.14 14.20 -4.80
N THR A 295 5.27 15.15 -4.46
CA THR A 295 3.82 14.98 -4.52
C THR A 295 3.16 15.77 -5.63
N GLU A 296 3.80 16.86 -6.07
CA GLU A 296 3.27 17.72 -7.12
C GLU A 296 4.42 18.42 -7.84
N TYR A 297 4.30 18.55 -9.16
CA TYR A 297 5.13 19.45 -9.96
C TYR A 297 4.31 20.05 -11.10
N LEU A 298 4.03 21.34 -11.00
CA LEU A 298 3.38 22.17 -12.00
C LEU A 298 4.40 23.22 -12.49
N PRO A 299 5.02 23.01 -13.66
CA PRO A 299 6.07 23.89 -14.17
C PRO A 299 5.70 25.38 -14.11
N GLY A 300 6.61 26.18 -13.55
CA GLY A 300 6.45 27.63 -13.37
C GLY A 300 5.36 28.08 -12.39
N ARG A 301 4.73 27.15 -11.66
CA ARG A 301 3.66 27.48 -10.71
C ARG A 301 3.92 26.91 -9.33
N ARG A 302 4.18 25.61 -9.23
CA ARG A 302 4.16 24.93 -7.93
C ARG A 302 4.96 23.63 -7.91
N TRP A 303 5.67 23.38 -6.83
CA TRP A 303 6.33 22.10 -6.57
C TRP A 303 6.17 21.76 -5.09
N CYS A 304 5.78 20.51 -4.80
CA CYS A 304 5.59 20.06 -3.42
C CYS A 304 6.28 18.72 -3.18
N ALA A 305 7.05 18.63 -2.11
CA ALA A 305 7.63 17.39 -1.62
C ALA A 305 7.41 17.22 -0.13
N ARG A 306 7.42 15.96 0.31
CA ARG A 306 7.21 15.55 1.70
C ARG A 306 8.39 14.73 2.15
N ALA A 307 8.82 14.88 3.40
CA ALA A 307 9.87 14.08 3.98
C ALA A 307 9.51 13.51 5.34
N GLN A 308 10.10 12.38 5.65
CA GLN A 308 10.26 11.84 6.99
C GLN A 308 11.73 11.81 7.35
N GLY A 309 12.04 12.17 8.59
CA GLY A 309 13.39 12.13 9.09
C GLY A 309 13.53 11.39 10.40
N ASP A 310 14.78 11.24 10.82
CA ASP A 310 15.12 10.65 12.11
C ASP A 310 14.37 11.34 13.27
N HIS A 311 14.17 10.57 14.35
CA HIS A 311 13.54 11.05 15.59
C HIS A 311 12.11 11.61 15.43
N GLY A 312 11.36 11.11 14.43
CA GLY A 312 9.97 11.47 14.22
C GLY A 312 9.79 12.89 13.69
N LEU A 313 10.75 13.36 12.88
CA LEU A 313 10.61 14.59 12.09
C LEU A 313 9.77 14.31 10.85
N SER A 314 8.82 15.20 10.55
CA SER A 314 8.09 15.18 9.27
C SER A 314 8.05 16.58 8.68
N LEU A 315 8.26 16.67 7.37
CA LEU A 315 8.31 17.93 6.63
C LEU A 315 7.36 17.90 5.42
N LEU A 316 6.79 19.06 5.12
CA LEU A 316 6.14 19.40 3.87
C LEU A 316 6.82 20.65 3.33
N LEU A 317 7.38 20.54 2.14
CA LEU A 317 8.04 21.62 1.45
C LEU A 317 7.23 22.00 0.22
N THR A 318 6.88 23.27 0.12
CA THR A 318 6.12 23.83 -0.99
C THR A 318 6.89 25.01 -1.59
N TYR A 319 7.10 24.97 -2.89
CA TYR A 319 7.59 26.08 -3.69
C TYR A 319 6.46 26.57 -4.58
N GLU A 320 6.27 27.88 -4.62
CA GLU A 320 5.31 28.55 -5.49
C GLU A 320 6.03 29.63 -6.29
N CYS A 321 5.77 29.67 -7.59
CA CYS A 321 6.29 30.68 -8.49
C CYS A 321 5.14 31.49 -9.07
N GLY A 322 5.32 32.81 -9.11
CA GLY A 322 4.49 33.74 -9.85
C GLY A 322 5.35 34.61 -10.75
N ALA A 323 4.84 34.97 -11.93
CA ALA A 323 5.49 35.98 -12.76
C ALA A 323 5.36 37.35 -12.07
N GLU A 324 6.47 38.07 -11.94
CA GLU A 324 6.49 39.44 -11.43
C GLU A 324 7.46 40.30 -12.25
N GLY A 325 6.92 41.24 -13.01
CA GLY A 325 7.70 42.02 -13.97
C GLY A 325 8.43 41.10 -14.96
N ASN A 326 9.75 41.26 -15.05
CA ASN A 326 10.63 40.43 -15.89
C ASN A 326 11.30 39.28 -15.11
N GLY A 327 10.78 38.94 -13.93
CA GLY A 327 11.34 37.92 -13.05
C GLY A 327 10.27 37.02 -12.43
N THR A 328 10.70 36.25 -11.44
CA THR A 328 9.86 35.28 -10.72
C THR A 328 9.79 35.65 -9.25
N ARG A 329 8.58 35.86 -8.74
CA ARG A 329 8.33 35.82 -7.30
C ARG A 329 8.31 34.37 -6.85
N PHE A 330 9.29 33.99 -6.02
CA PHE A 330 9.42 32.64 -5.50
C PHE A 330 9.07 32.61 -4.00
N VAL A 331 8.09 31.79 -3.63
CA VAL A 331 7.65 31.59 -2.26
C VAL A 331 7.98 30.17 -1.82
N ARG A 332 8.77 30.04 -0.75
CA ARG A 332 9.06 28.76 -0.09
C ARG A 332 8.30 28.67 1.21
N THR A 333 7.45 27.66 1.34
CA THR A 333 6.76 27.31 2.58
C THR A 333 7.30 25.98 3.09
N LEU A 334 7.91 26.00 4.28
CA LEU A 334 8.37 24.83 4.99
C LEU A 334 7.48 24.62 6.22
N ASP A 335 6.77 23.49 6.22
CA ASP A 335 5.91 23.05 7.32
C ASP A 335 6.56 21.81 7.96
N TYR A 336 6.86 21.84 9.26
CA TYR A 336 7.48 20.69 9.94
C TYR A 336 6.95 20.41 11.35
N ARG A 337 7.14 19.18 11.80
CA ARG A 337 6.73 18.69 13.14
C ARG A 337 7.72 17.68 13.69
N PHE A 338 7.74 17.59 15.02
CA PHE A 338 8.40 16.53 15.77
C PHE A 338 7.36 15.77 16.59
N ASP A 339 7.48 14.44 16.65
CA ASP A 339 6.56 13.59 17.42
C ASP A 339 6.95 13.48 18.90
N GLY A 340 8.24 13.55 19.24
CA GLY A 340 8.71 13.48 20.63
C GLY A 340 8.53 14.79 21.41
N LEU A 341 7.97 14.71 22.62
CA LEU A 341 7.71 15.88 23.49
C LEU A 341 8.98 16.72 23.76
N GLY A 342 10.12 16.08 24.02
CA GLY A 342 11.39 16.78 24.23
C GLY A 342 11.86 17.57 23.00
N MET A 343 11.69 17.00 21.80
CA MET A 343 12.01 17.69 20.55
C MET A 343 11.08 18.88 20.27
N ARG A 344 9.82 18.79 20.67
CA ARG A 344 8.87 19.91 20.59
C ARG A 344 9.31 21.09 21.47
N ILE A 345 9.76 20.81 22.70
CA ILE A 345 10.28 21.83 23.62
C ILE A 345 11.58 22.44 23.08
N ALA A 346 12.55 21.61 22.66
CA ALA A 346 13.81 22.08 22.07
C ALA A 346 13.58 22.94 20.82
N ASN A 347 12.60 22.56 19.99
CA ASN A 347 12.21 23.35 18.83
C ASN A 347 11.67 24.72 19.22
N HIS A 348 10.78 24.78 20.21
CA HIS A 348 10.19 26.03 20.68
C HIS A 348 11.22 26.99 21.27
N LEU A 349 12.18 26.47 22.05
CA LEU A 349 13.16 27.28 22.78
C LEU A 349 14.35 27.71 21.92
N LEU A 350 14.85 26.84 21.04
CA LEU A 350 16.15 27.04 20.36
C LEU A 350 16.10 26.75 18.86
N LEU A 351 15.67 25.55 18.43
CA LEU A 351 15.89 25.10 17.04
C LEU A 351 15.15 25.97 16.02
N LYS A 352 13.91 26.38 16.33
CA LYS A 352 13.11 27.22 15.41
C LYS A 352 13.85 28.47 14.97
N ARG A 353 14.49 29.20 15.90
CA ARG A 353 15.22 30.44 15.59
C ARG A 353 16.48 30.22 14.76
N ARG A 354 17.08 29.04 14.86
CA ARG A 354 18.27 28.68 14.09
C ARG A 354 17.88 28.20 12.69
N ILE A 355 16.88 27.33 12.59
CA ILE A 355 16.31 26.86 11.33
C ILE A 355 15.74 28.04 10.52
N GLU A 356 15.09 29.02 11.17
CA GLU A 356 14.60 30.23 10.49
C GLU A 356 15.75 31.02 9.85
N ARG A 357 16.87 31.20 10.58
CA ARG A 357 18.04 31.91 10.05
C ARG A 357 18.70 31.15 8.90
N GLU A 358 18.86 29.84 9.03
CA GLU A 358 19.38 28.96 7.99
C GLU A 358 18.46 28.98 6.74
N SER A 359 17.14 28.99 6.95
CA SER A 359 16.13 29.09 5.90
C SER A 359 16.13 30.45 5.20
N ALA A 360 16.27 31.56 5.93
CA ALA A 360 16.35 32.88 5.32
C ALA A 360 17.64 33.03 4.48
N ALA A 361 18.76 32.51 4.97
CA ALA A 361 20.02 32.49 4.24
C ALA A 361 19.94 31.65 2.96
N SER A 362 19.25 30.50 3.00
CA SER A 362 19.09 29.63 1.82
C SER A 362 18.29 30.30 0.70
N MET A 363 17.33 31.16 1.02
CA MET A 363 16.56 31.89 0.00
C MET A 363 17.43 32.91 -0.74
N LEU A 364 18.31 33.62 -0.03
CA LEU A 364 19.26 34.56 -0.64
C LEU A 364 20.22 33.81 -1.57
N ALA A 365 20.77 32.69 -1.10
CA ALA A 365 21.64 31.84 -1.91
C ALA A 365 20.91 31.25 -3.13
N LEU A 366 19.66 30.82 -2.97
CA LEU A 366 18.84 30.31 -4.07
C LEU A 366 18.67 31.37 -5.17
N ARG A 367 18.35 32.61 -4.80
CA ARG A 367 18.24 33.71 -5.77
C ARG A 367 19.52 33.88 -6.57
N ASP A 368 20.66 33.92 -5.88
CA ASP A 368 21.95 34.20 -6.50
C ASP A 368 22.40 33.05 -7.41
N MET A 369 22.31 31.81 -6.93
CA MET A 369 22.70 30.61 -7.70
C MET A 369 21.76 30.34 -8.88
N ALA A 370 20.44 30.51 -8.70
CA ALA A 370 19.49 30.36 -9.80
C ALA A 370 19.71 31.42 -10.89
N ALA A 371 19.92 32.68 -10.51
CA ALA A 371 20.19 33.75 -11.48
C ALA A 371 21.48 33.48 -12.28
N GLN A 372 22.55 33.02 -11.61
CA GLN A 372 23.82 32.67 -12.25
C GLN A 372 23.69 31.46 -13.18
N TYR A 373 22.95 30.43 -12.77
CA TYR A 373 22.70 29.25 -13.58
C TYR A 373 21.94 29.61 -14.87
N LEU A 374 20.89 30.42 -14.73
CA LEU A 374 20.05 30.82 -15.86
C LEU A 374 20.77 31.76 -16.83
N SER A 375 21.64 32.65 -16.34
CA SER A 375 22.47 33.50 -17.20
C SER A 375 23.50 32.68 -17.98
N SER A 376 24.15 31.71 -17.33
CA SER A 376 25.12 30.82 -17.95
C SER A 376 24.47 29.93 -19.01
N ALA A 377 23.30 29.36 -18.71
CA ALA A 377 22.54 28.53 -19.65
C ALA A 377 22.09 29.31 -20.90
N ARG A 378 21.73 30.60 -20.75
CA ARG A 378 21.42 31.49 -21.87
C ARG A 378 22.65 31.86 -22.72
N ALA A 379 23.83 31.95 -22.11
CA ALA A 379 25.06 32.25 -22.85
C ALA A 379 25.60 31.05 -23.65
N SER A 380 25.24 29.83 -23.25
CA SER A 380 25.63 28.57 -23.91
C SER A 380 24.63 28.07 -24.97
N ALA A 381 23.46 28.69 -25.08
CA ALA A 381 22.40 28.39 -26.03
C ALA A 381 22.43 29.36 -27.20
#